data_AF-A0A3S0ZSS3-F1
#
_entry.id   AF-A0A3S0ZSS3-F1
#
_cell.length_a   1.000
_cell.length_b   1.000
_cell.length_c   1.000
_cell.angle_alpha   90.00
_cell.angle_beta   90.00
_cell.angle_gamma   90.00
#
_symmetry.space_group_name_H-M   'P 1'
#
loop_
_entity.id
_entity.type
_entity.pdbx_description
1 polymer ?
#
loop_
_entity_poly.entity_id
_entity_poly.type
_entity_poly.pdbx_seq_one_letter_code
_entity_poly.pdbx_strand_id
1 'polypeptide(L)'
;MKLMAKQDLSCSQMNLTEKVFHETDEGEKKYLNKHDIKVAVMMLFGHKISKDEVTQMLYEHGSNQDSDEKGLSLAQFRAAMKPKFKAVDEDEHIRSTFLAFDRTCRGFLTLDDTKMIFRQVCPHFAEYRVELAFKELDRDGDGRISYKDFDFMMKFNNSD
;
A
#
# COMPACT_ATOMS: atom_id res chain seq x y z
N MET A 1 9.99 -13.96 17.64
CA MET A 1 10.77 -12.82 17.10
C MET A 1 10.74 -12.89 15.58
N LYS A 2 9.85 -12.14 14.93
CA LYS A 2 9.88 -12.01 13.46
C LYS A 2 10.80 -10.82 13.16
N LEU A 3 11.94 -11.09 12.53
CA LEU A 3 12.79 -10.04 11.97
C LEU A 3 11.94 -9.27 10.95
N MET A 4 11.55 -8.04 11.28
CA MET A 4 11.07 -7.10 10.28
C MET A 4 12.28 -6.70 9.44
N ALA A 5 12.55 -7.47 8.38
CA ALA A 5 13.42 -7.00 7.32
C ALA A 5 12.84 -5.69 6.81
N LYS A 6 13.57 -4.58 6.95
CA LYS A 6 13.24 -3.34 6.26
C LYS A 6 13.21 -3.68 4.78
N GLN A 7 12.01 -3.79 4.23
CA GLN A 7 11.81 -4.28 2.87
C GLN A 7 12.29 -3.17 1.93
N ASP A 8 13.46 -3.38 1.32
CA ASP A 8 13.98 -2.52 0.28
C ASP A 8 13.17 -2.68 -1.02
N LEU A 9 13.23 -1.67 -1.90
CA LEU A 9 12.60 -1.73 -3.22
C LEU A 9 13.12 -2.96 -3.98
N SER A 10 12.20 -3.66 -4.65
CA SER A 10 12.58 -4.70 -5.61
C SER A 10 13.35 -4.10 -6.80
N CYS A 11 14.12 -4.92 -7.51
CA CYS A 11 14.91 -4.48 -8.67
C CYS A 11 14.03 -3.83 -9.77
N SER A 12 12.83 -4.35 -9.99
CA SER A 12 11.86 -3.75 -10.93
C SER A 12 11.36 -2.38 -10.45
N GLN A 13 11.00 -2.24 -9.17
CA GLN A 13 10.60 -0.95 -8.59
C GLN A 13 11.75 0.07 -8.63
N MET A 14 13.00 -0.36 -8.37
CA MET A 14 14.19 0.49 -8.47
C MET A 14 14.41 1.00 -9.90
N ASN A 15 14.38 0.10 -10.88
CA ASN A 15 14.57 0.44 -12.29
C ASN A 15 13.47 1.37 -12.81
N LEU A 16 12.21 1.11 -12.43
CA LEU A 16 11.09 1.97 -12.79
C LEU A 16 11.21 3.36 -12.16
N THR A 17 11.56 3.44 -10.88
CA THR A 17 11.77 4.71 -10.16
C THR A 17 12.87 5.54 -10.81
N GLU A 18 13.98 4.90 -11.19
CA GLU A 18 15.10 5.56 -11.87
C GLU A 18 14.72 6.05 -13.27
N LYS A 19 14.04 5.21 -14.04
CA LYS A 19 13.53 5.60 -15.36
C LYS A 19 12.62 6.84 -15.27
N VAL A 20 11.64 6.82 -14.37
CA VAL A 20 10.71 7.95 -14.21
C VAL A 20 11.43 9.18 -13.69
N PHE A 21 12.41 9.04 -12.79
CA PHE A 21 13.23 10.16 -12.34
C PHE A 21 13.92 10.85 -13.52
N HIS A 22 14.58 10.08 -14.40
CA HIS A 22 15.26 10.64 -15.57
C HIS A 22 14.30 11.24 -16.59
N GLU A 23 13.12 10.65 -16.80
CA GLU A 23 12.10 11.19 -17.70
C GLU A 23 11.48 12.50 -17.19
N THR A 24 11.49 12.74 -15.87
CA THR A 24 10.89 13.92 -15.24
C THR A 24 11.90 14.99 -14.83
N ASP A 25 13.18 14.65 -14.75
CA ASP A 25 14.28 15.59 -14.53
C ASP A 25 14.61 16.39 -15.81
N GLU A 26 13.68 17.28 -16.19
CA GLU A 26 13.88 18.18 -17.33
C GLU A 26 15.11 19.06 -17.13
N GLY A 27 16.07 18.94 -18.04
CA GLY A 27 17.30 19.74 -18.02
C GLY A 27 18.45 19.16 -17.19
N GLU A 28 18.39 17.87 -16.82
CA GLU A 28 19.45 17.17 -16.08
C GLU A 28 19.86 17.87 -14.78
N LYS A 29 18.88 18.41 -14.06
CA LYS A 29 19.10 19.14 -12.80
C LYS A 29 19.63 18.21 -11.71
N LYS A 30 19.44 16.89 -11.87
CA LYS A 30 19.75 15.82 -10.90
C LYS A 30 18.89 15.88 -9.64
N TYR A 31 17.81 16.65 -9.68
CA TYR A 31 16.81 16.72 -8.61
C TYR A 31 15.41 16.95 -9.20
N LEU A 32 14.39 16.46 -8.50
CA LEU A 32 12.99 16.70 -8.82
C LEU A 32 12.45 17.81 -7.93
N ASN A 33 11.96 18.89 -8.55
CA ASN A 33 11.26 19.95 -7.83
C ASN A 33 9.79 19.54 -7.54
N LYS A 34 9.02 20.42 -6.88
CA LYS A 34 7.60 20.17 -6.55
C LYS A 34 6.71 19.77 -7.72
N HIS A 35 6.97 20.28 -8.92
CA HIS A 35 6.22 19.93 -10.12
C HIS A 35 6.67 18.56 -10.63
N ASP A 36 7.97 18.35 -10.76
CA ASP A 36 8.55 17.10 -11.26
C ASP A 36 8.12 15.91 -10.39
N ILE A 37 8.12 16.06 -9.06
CA ILE A 37 7.64 15.02 -8.12
C ILE A 37 6.18 14.63 -8.39
N LYS A 38 5.31 15.60 -8.72
CA LYS A 38 3.90 15.30 -9.01
C LYS A 38 3.76 14.49 -10.29
N VAL A 39 4.49 14.87 -11.33
CA VAL A 39 4.50 14.15 -12.61
C VAL A 39 5.07 12.74 -12.40
N ALA A 40 6.19 12.62 -11.68
CA ALA A 40 6.82 11.35 -11.40
C ALA A 40 5.91 10.39 -10.62
N VAL A 41 5.26 10.86 -9.54
CA VAL A 41 4.31 10.05 -8.76
C VAL A 41 3.10 9.66 -9.61
N MET A 42 2.60 10.55 -10.46
CA MET A 42 1.51 10.25 -11.38
C MET A 42 1.90 9.17 -12.41
N MET A 43 3.14 9.19 -12.92
CA MET A 43 3.64 8.17 -13.85
C MET A 43 3.86 6.82 -13.15
N LEU A 44 4.32 6.82 -11.90
CA LEU A 44 4.58 5.59 -11.13
C LEU A 44 3.31 4.89 -10.65
N PHE A 45 2.33 5.65 -10.15
CA PHE A 45 1.18 5.09 -9.44
C PHE A 45 -0.17 5.43 -10.05
N GLY A 46 -0.20 6.17 -11.17
CA GLY A 46 -1.42 6.46 -11.92
C GLY A 46 -2.41 7.42 -11.22
N HIS A 47 -2.03 8.04 -10.11
CA HIS A 47 -2.89 8.97 -9.38
C HIS A 47 -2.19 10.28 -9.04
N LYS A 48 -3.01 11.33 -8.87
CA LYS A 48 -2.52 12.66 -8.54
C LYS A 48 -2.26 12.77 -7.04
N ILE A 49 -1.03 13.11 -6.70
CA ILE A 49 -0.62 13.43 -5.33
C ILE A 49 -1.00 14.87 -4.93
N SER A 50 -1.35 15.08 -3.66
CA SER A 50 -1.74 16.40 -3.14
C SER A 50 -0.54 17.35 -2.99
N LYS A 51 -0.80 18.66 -2.92
CA LYS A 51 0.26 19.66 -2.67
C LYS A 51 0.91 19.47 -1.29
N ASP A 52 0.10 19.11 -0.30
CA ASP A 52 0.53 18.95 1.08
C ASP A 52 1.42 17.73 1.21
N GLU A 53 1.03 16.62 0.57
CA GLU A 53 1.81 15.39 0.56
C GLU A 53 3.15 15.56 -0.17
N VAL A 54 3.20 16.28 -1.30
CA VAL A 54 4.48 16.64 -1.95
C VAL A 54 5.36 17.50 -1.04
N THR A 55 4.75 18.43 -0.31
CA THR A 55 5.49 19.29 0.63
C THR A 55 6.02 18.48 1.80
N GLN A 56 5.24 17.53 2.31
CA GLN A 56 5.65 16.60 3.36
C GLN A 56 6.81 15.71 2.89
N MET A 57 6.72 15.15 1.67
CA MET A 57 7.82 14.36 1.10
C MET A 57 9.12 15.15 1.00
N LEU A 58 9.06 16.41 0.58
CA LEU A 58 10.22 17.30 0.54
C LEU A 58 10.76 17.63 1.93
N TYR A 59 9.88 17.80 2.92
CA TYR A 59 10.30 18.05 4.30
C TYR A 59 10.98 16.83 4.93
N GLU A 60 10.45 15.63 4.68
CA GLU A 60 10.94 14.37 5.25
C GLU A 60 12.21 13.87 4.57
N HIS A 61 12.31 14.01 3.25
CA HIS A 61 13.36 13.38 2.44
C HIS A 61 14.29 14.38 1.76
N GLY A 62 13.89 15.65 1.65
CA GLY A 62 14.71 16.70 1.05
C GLY A 62 15.88 17.09 1.95
N SER A 63 16.92 17.65 1.33
CA SER A 63 18.11 18.10 2.04
C SER A 63 17.80 19.33 2.89
N ASN A 64 18.17 19.31 4.18
CA ASN A 64 17.94 20.40 5.14
C ASN A 64 19.13 21.37 5.30
N GLN A 65 20.09 21.43 4.36
CA GLN A 65 21.31 22.25 4.58
C GLN A 65 21.78 23.01 3.34
N ASP A 66 21.70 24.34 3.45
CA ASP A 66 22.52 25.40 2.80
C ASP A 66 22.73 25.40 1.28
N SER A 67 21.99 24.58 0.54
CA SER A 67 21.97 24.59 -0.92
C SER A 67 20.58 25.01 -1.38
N ASP A 68 20.51 25.94 -2.34
CA ASP A 68 19.29 26.49 -2.95
C ASP A 68 18.41 25.43 -3.66
N GLU A 69 18.73 24.14 -3.51
CA GLU A 69 18.11 23.00 -4.18
C GLU A 69 16.85 22.54 -3.43
N LYS A 70 15.72 23.13 -3.82
CA LYS A 70 14.36 22.83 -3.30
C LYS A 70 13.77 21.56 -3.91
N GLY A 71 14.51 20.45 -3.93
CA GLY A 71 14.12 19.23 -4.63
C GLY A 71 14.58 17.93 -3.98
N LEU A 72 14.23 16.80 -4.61
CA LEU A 72 14.68 15.46 -4.21
C LEU A 72 15.68 14.93 -5.24
N SER A 73 16.88 14.56 -4.79
CA SER A 73 17.81 13.74 -5.59
C SER A 73 17.24 12.34 -5.84
N LEU A 74 17.81 11.57 -6.77
CA LEU A 74 17.37 10.20 -7.06
C LEU A 74 17.37 9.31 -5.81
N ALA A 75 18.36 9.44 -4.94
CA ALA A 75 18.45 8.67 -3.71
C ALA A 75 17.30 9.03 -2.74
N GLN A 76 17.00 10.32 -2.60
CA GLN A 76 15.91 10.81 -1.75
C GLN A 76 14.54 10.48 -2.33
N PHE A 77 14.38 10.58 -3.64
CA PHE A 77 13.17 10.18 -4.34
C PHE A 77 12.91 8.68 -4.18
N ARG A 78 13.92 7.82 -4.35
CA ARG A 78 13.82 6.38 -4.06
C ARG A 78 13.38 6.12 -2.62
N ALA A 79 13.97 6.81 -1.65
CA ALA A 79 13.58 6.70 -0.25
C ALA A 79 12.11 7.10 -0.04
N ALA A 80 11.66 8.19 -0.67
CA ALA A 80 10.28 8.66 -0.59
C ALA A 80 9.27 7.72 -1.31
N MET A 81 9.70 6.99 -2.34
CA MET A 81 8.85 6.01 -3.06
C MET A 81 8.72 4.69 -2.31
N LYS A 82 9.69 4.28 -1.48
CA LYS A 82 9.65 3.02 -0.70
C LYS A 82 8.32 2.79 0.03
N PRO A 83 7.86 3.68 0.92
CA PRO A 83 6.62 3.46 1.65
C PRO A 83 5.38 3.44 0.74
N LYS A 84 5.42 4.15 -0.39
CA LYS A 84 4.33 4.19 -1.37
C LYS A 84 4.19 2.87 -2.12
N PHE A 85 5.29 2.30 -2.60
CA PHE A 85 5.28 0.97 -3.20
C PHE A 85 4.80 -0.09 -2.22
N LYS A 86 5.26 -0.03 -0.95
CA LYS A 86 4.78 -0.94 0.09
C LYS A 86 3.27 -0.84 0.31
N ALA A 87 2.73 0.38 0.37
CA ALA A 87 1.30 0.59 0.52
C ALA A 87 0.50 0.01 -0.66
N VAL A 88 1.00 0.17 -1.89
CA VAL A 88 0.37 -0.41 -3.09
C VAL A 88 0.43 -1.94 -3.07
N ASP A 89 1.58 -2.52 -2.72
CA ASP A 89 1.75 -3.97 -2.62
C ASP A 89 0.82 -4.56 -1.53
N GLU A 90 0.67 -3.86 -0.40
CA GLU A 90 -0.26 -4.23 0.68
C GLU A 90 -1.73 -4.14 0.23
N ASP A 91 -2.13 -3.03 -0.42
CA ASP A 91 -3.48 -2.86 -0.96
C ASP A 91 -3.81 -3.94 -2.01
N GLU A 92 -2.87 -4.25 -2.90
CA GLU A 92 -3.04 -5.32 -3.90
C GLU A 92 -3.12 -6.70 -3.25
N HIS A 93 -2.32 -6.96 -2.21
CA HIS A 93 -2.38 -8.20 -1.45
C HIS A 93 -3.73 -8.39 -0.75
N ILE A 94 -4.24 -7.36 -0.09
CA ILE A 94 -5.55 -7.36 0.56
C ILE A 94 -6.65 -7.62 -0.47
N ARG A 95 -6.62 -6.88 -1.59
CA ARG A 95 -7.58 -7.03 -2.69
C ARG A 95 -7.57 -8.43 -3.27
N SER A 96 -6.39 -8.97 -3.57
CA SER A 96 -6.24 -10.30 -4.16
C SER A 96 -6.71 -11.39 -3.20
N THR A 97 -6.44 -11.24 -1.90
CA THR A 97 -6.91 -12.16 -0.86
C THR A 97 -8.44 -12.14 -0.76
N PHE A 98 -9.05 -10.96 -0.74
CA PHE A 98 -10.51 -10.84 -0.72
C PHE A 98 -11.15 -11.50 -1.95
N LEU A 99 -10.60 -11.26 -3.14
CA LEU A 99 -11.09 -11.87 -4.38
C LEU A 99 -10.93 -13.40 -4.40
N ALA A 100 -9.85 -13.93 -3.80
CA ALA A 100 -9.68 -15.38 -3.66
C ALA A 100 -10.71 -16.00 -2.69
N PHE A 101 -11.22 -15.22 -1.74
CA PHE A 101 -12.25 -15.61 -0.79
C PHE A 101 -13.66 -15.48 -1.39
N ASP A 102 -13.96 -14.41 -2.12
CA ASP A 102 -15.24 -14.20 -2.79
C ASP A 102 -15.33 -14.98 -4.12
N ARG A 103 -15.37 -16.31 -4.01
CA ARG A 103 -15.42 -17.25 -5.15
C ARG A 103 -16.63 -17.04 -6.06
N THR A 104 -17.69 -16.45 -5.52
CA THR A 104 -18.93 -16.18 -6.23
C THR A 104 -19.00 -14.78 -6.83
N CYS A 105 -17.96 -13.96 -6.61
CA CYS A 105 -17.84 -12.58 -7.07
C CYS A 105 -19.06 -11.70 -6.69
N ARG A 106 -19.58 -11.88 -5.48
CA ARG A 106 -20.73 -11.11 -4.96
C ARG A 106 -20.33 -9.73 -4.44
N GLY A 107 -19.05 -9.49 -4.21
CA GLY A 107 -18.49 -8.30 -3.58
C GLY A 107 -18.57 -8.31 -2.04
N PHE A 108 -18.95 -9.43 -1.43
CA PHE A 108 -19.04 -9.61 0.02
C PHE A 108 -18.90 -11.08 0.40
N LEU A 109 -18.46 -11.35 1.63
CA LEU A 109 -18.36 -12.69 2.21
C LEU A 109 -19.48 -12.90 3.23
N THR A 110 -20.17 -14.02 3.12
CA THR A 110 -21.14 -14.49 4.12
C THR A 110 -20.45 -15.31 5.20
N LEU A 111 -21.17 -15.60 6.29
CA LEU A 111 -20.67 -16.49 7.33
C LEU A 111 -20.34 -17.88 6.77
N ASP A 112 -21.15 -18.39 5.84
CA ASP A 112 -20.92 -19.69 5.22
C ASP A 112 -19.68 -19.70 4.33
N ASP A 113 -19.43 -18.63 3.56
CA ASP A 113 -18.19 -18.51 2.78
C ASP A 113 -16.97 -18.52 3.71
N THR A 114 -17.05 -17.73 4.79
CA THR A 114 -15.98 -17.61 5.78
C THR A 114 -15.70 -18.97 6.44
N LYS A 115 -16.74 -19.69 6.87
CA LYS A 115 -16.62 -21.06 7.41
C LYS A 115 -15.99 -22.02 6.42
N MET A 116 -16.43 -21.98 5.16
CA MET A 116 -15.88 -22.84 4.10
C MET A 116 -14.39 -22.58 3.88
N ILE A 117 -13.97 -21.31 3.81
CA ILE A 117 -12.57 -20.91 3.64
C ILE A 117 -11.74 -21.40 4.83
N PHE A 118 -12.19 -21.15 6.06
CA PHE A 118 -11.46 -21.56 7.25
C PHE A 118 -11.31 -23.08 7.35
N ARG A 119 -12.32 -23.86 6.95
CA ARG A 119 -12.19 -25.33 6.87
C ARG A 119 -11.11 -25.78 5.88
N GLN A 120 -10.85 -25.01 4.82
CA GLN A 120 -9.84 -25.35 3.82
C GLN A 120 -8.44 -24.88 4.20
N VAL A 121 -8.31 -23.68 4.77
CA VAL A 121 -7.01 -23.06 5.07
C VAL A 121 -6.51 -23.39 6.47
N CYS A 122 -7.42 -23.56 7.44
CA CYS A 122 -7.12 -23.82 8.85
C CYS A 122 -8.12 -24.84 9.42
N PRO A 123 -8.08 -26.11 8.97
CA PRO A 123 -9.08 -27.13 9.31
C PRO A 123 -9.22 -27.43 10.82
N HIS A 124 -8.22 -27.07 11.62
CA HIS A 124 -8.24 -27.22 13.08
C HIS A 124 -8.84 -26.02 13.83
N PHE A 125 -9.20 -24.95 13.11
CA PHE A 125 -9.79 -23.76 13.72
C PHE A 125 -11.28 -24.02 14.02
N ALA A 126 -11.65 -23.89 15.29
CA ALA A 126 -12.99 -24.24 15.74
C ALA A 126 -14.05 -23.30 15.14
N GLU A 127 -15.17 -23.85 14.70
CA GLU A 127 -16.22 -23.09 13.98
C GLU A 127 -16.77 -21.91 14.81
N TYR A 128 -16.92 -22.08 16.13
CA TYR A 128 -17.35 -20.99 17.02
C TYR A 128 -16.38 -19.79 17.05
N ARG A 129 -15.07 -20.02 16.83
CA ARG A 129 -14.08 -18.93 16.72
C ARG A 129 -14.21 -18.19 15.40
N VAL A 130 -14.56 -18.90 14.31
CA VAL A 130 -14.85 -18.29 13.01
C VAL A 130 -16.09 -17.40 13.11
N GLU A 131 -17.14 -17.86 13.80
CA GLU A 131 -18.35 -17.05 14.02
C GLU A 131 -18.08 -15.80 14.84
N LEU A 132 -17.20 -15.88 15.85
CA LEU A 132 -16.78 -14.72 16.63
C LEU A 132 -15.97 -13.74 15.79
N ALA A 133 -15.01 -14.23 15.00
CA ALA A 133 -14.25 -13.40 14.07
C ALA A 133 -15.18 -12.74 13.04
N PHE A 134 -16.16 -13.48 12.49
CA PHE A 134 -17.13 -12.93 11.56
C PHE A 134 -17.91 -11.76 12.17
N LYS A 135 -18.42 -11.92 13.40
CA LYS A 135 -19.16 -10.87 14.11
C LYS A 135 -18.30 -9.65 14.43
N GLU A 136 -17.00 -9.83 14.61
CA GLU A 136 -16.05 -8.74 14.82
C GLU A 136 -15.77 -7.97 13.51
N LEU A 137 -15.85 -8.66 12.37
CA LEU A 137 -15.64 -8.09 11.04
C LEU A 137 -16.89 -7.43 10.46
N ASP A 138 -18.08 -7.96 10.72
CA ASP A 138 -19.37 -7.41 10.30
C ASP A 138 -19.73 -6.17 11.14
N ARG A 139 -19.09 -5.03 10.82
CA ARG A 139 -19.16 -3.80 11.63
C ARG A 139 -20.49 -3.06 11.53
N ASP A 140 -21.18 -3.18 10.40
CA ASP A 140 -22.50 -2.57 10.20
C ASP A 140 -23.65 -3.54 10.51
N GLY A 141 -23.34 -4.82 10.73
CA GLY A 141 -24.29 -5.83 11.21
C GLY A 141 -25.26 -6.29 10.12
N ASP A 142 -24.88 -6.15 8.85
CA ASP A 142 -25.72 -6.54 7.70
C ASP A 142 -25.64 -8.05 7.40
N GLY A 143 -24.84 -8.79 8.16
CA GLY A 143 -24.60 -10.22 8.00
C GLY A 143 -23.60 -10.54 6.88
N ARG A 144 -22.80 -9.56 6.44
CA ARG A 144 -21.84 -9.68 5.34
C ARG A 144 -20.55 -8.95 5.72
N ILE A 145 -19.43 -9.51 5.28
CA ILE A 145 -18.14 -8.83 5.33
C ILE A 145 -17.93 -8.18 3.96
N SER A 146 -18.06 -6.86 3.90
CA SER A 146 -17.76 -6.11 2.69
C SER A 146 -16.25 -6.03 2.48
N TYR A 147 -15.83 -5.59 1.28
CA TYR A 147 -14.42 -5.29 1.04
C TYR A 147 -13.87 -4.25 2.05
N LYS A 148 -14.68 -3.28 2.46
CA LYS A 148 -14.27 -2.23 3.41
C LYS A 148 -13.98 -2.80 4.79
N ASP A 149 -14.79 -3.75 5.24
CA ASP A 149 -14.60 -4.41 6.54
C ASP A 149 -13.33 -5.25 6.52
N PHE A 150 -13.11 -5.98 5.43
CA PHE A 150 -11.92 -6.78 5.23
C PHE A 150 -10.63 -5.94 5.13
N ASP A 151 -10.68 -4.84 4.38
CA ASP A 151 -9.57 -3.88 4.24
C ASP A 151 -9.20 -3.24 5.58
N PHE A 152 -10.20 -2.80 6.34
CA PHE A 152 -10.01 -2.23 7.67
C PHE A 152 -9.31 -3.22 8.60
N MET A 153 -9.77 -4.48 8.64
CA MET A 153 -9.15 -5.51 9.47
C MET A 153 -7.71 -5.82 9.05
N MET A 154 -7.46 -6.05 7.76
CA MET A 154 -6.11 -6.42 7.29
C MET A 154 -5.09 -5.31 7.56
N LYS A 155 -5.50 -4.04 7.46
CA LYS A 155 -4.61 -2.90 7.76
C LYS A 155 -4.40 -2.69 9.25
N PHE A 156 -5.45 -2.87 10.08
CA PHE A 156 -5.35 -2.71 11.52
C PHE A 156 -4.45 -3.78 12.15
N ASN A 157 -4.55 -5.04 11.71
CA ASN A 157 -3.77 -6.15 12.29
C ASN A 157 -2.28 -6.14 11.88
N ASN A 158 -1.89 -5.30 10.91
CA ASN A 158 -0.50 -5.09 10.49
C ASN A 158 0.18 -3.91 11.22
N SER A 159 -0.55 -3.22 12.12
CA SER A 159 -0.08 -2.01 12.80
C SER A 159 0.44 -2.24 14.24
N ASP A 160 0.55 -3.50 14.69
CA ASP A 160 1.06 -3.89 16.03
C ASP A 160 2.47 -4.52 15.99
#